data_AF-A0A6P0YQN5-F1
#
_entry.id   AF-A0A6P0YQN5-F1
#
_cell.length_a   1.000
_cell.length_b   1.000
_cell.length_c   1.000
_cell.angle_alpha   90.00
_cell.angle_beta   90.00
_cell.angle_gamma   90.00
#
_symmetry.space_group_name_H-M   'P 1'
#
loop_
_entity.id
_entity.type
_entity.pdbx_description
1 polymer ?
#
loop_
_entity_poly.entity_id
_entity_poly.type
_entity_poly.pdbx_seq_one_letter_code
_entity_poly.pdbx_strand_id
1 'polypeptide(L)' 'QQNYCSQQQQNDKTRRVLEKAFGAEWADRYMTTVLFDLPGASS' A
#
# COMPACT_ATOMS: atom_id res chain seq x y z
N GLN A 1 -19.23 4.36 6.23
CA GLN A 1 -18.97 3.10 5.48
C GLN A 1 -18.35 3.33 4.09
N GLN A 2 -18.71 4.39 3.34
CA GLN A 2 -18.18 4.62 1.98
C GLN A 2 -16.66 4.91 1.92
N ASN A 3 -16.11 5.66 2.88
CA ASN A 3 -14.68 5.99 2.90
C ASN A 3 -13.76 4.76 3.03
N TYR A 4 -14.19 3.73 3.76
CA TYR A 4 -13.43 2.48 3.91
C TYR A 4 -13.37 1.69 2.59
N CYS A 5 -14.48 1.61 1.86
CA CYS A 5 -14.51 0.98 0.54
C CYS A 5 -13.59 1.68 -0.45
N SER A 6 -13.60 3.02 -0.48
CA SER A 6 -12.75 3.80 -1.39
C SER A 6 -11.26 3.62 -1.07
N GLN A 7 -10.90 3.58 0.22
CA GLN A 7 -9.52 3.34 0.65
C GLN A 7 -9.06 1.91 0.34
N GLN A 8 -9.88 0.89 0.60
CA GLN A 8 -9.55 -0.49 0.22
C GLN A 8 -9.36 -0.64 -1.28
N GLN A 9 -10.25 -0.07 -2.08
CA GLN A 9 -10.17 -0.16 -3.54
C GLN A 9 -8.94 0.58 -4.10
N GLN A 10 -8.51 1.67 -3.45
CA GLN A 10 -7.29 2.40 -3.80
C GLN A 10 -6.03 1.60 -3.45
N ASN A 11 -6.02 0.91 -2.30
CA ASN A 11 -4.92 -0.01 -1.94
C ASN A 11 -4.82 -1.17 -2.93
N ASP A 12 -5.95 -1.74 -3.35
CA ASP A 12 -5.97 -2.86 -4.29
C ASP A 12 -5.41 -2.48 -5.67
N LYS A 13 -5.84 -1.32 -6.19
CA LYS A 13 -5.28 -0.77 -7.43
C LYS A 13 -3.79 -0.48 -7.30
N THR A 14 -3.37 0.10 -6.18
CA THR A 14 -1.97 0.44 -5.93
C THR A 14 -1.12 -0.82 -5.88
N ARG A 15 -1.53 -1.82 -5.08
CA ARG A 15 -0.88 -3.14 -5.03
C ARG A 15 -0.71 -3.71 -6.44
N ARG A 16 -1.79 -3.74 -7.23
CA ARG A 16 -1.78 -4.33 -8.58
C ARG A 16 -0.87 -3.59 -9.57
N VAL A 17 -0.74 -2.27 -9.46
CA VAL A 17 0.19 -1.46 -10.26
C VAL A 17 1.64 -1.78 -9.88
N LEU A 18 1.92 -1.87 -8.58
CA LEU A 18 3.24 -2.16 -8.07
C LEU A 18 3.67 -3.60 -8.37
N GLU A 19 2.76 -4.57 -8.26
CA GLU A 19 3.01 -5.96 -8.62
C GLU A 19 3.37 -6.10 -10.10
N LYS A 20 2.70 -5.35 -10.99
CA LYS A 20 3.00 -5.35 -12.42
C LYS A 20 4.29 -4.62 -12.78
N ALA A 21 4.62 -3.54 -12.08
CA ALA A 21 5.78 -2.72 -12.37
C ALA A 21 7.08 -3.27 -11.77
N PHE A 22 6.99 -3.84 -10.56
CA PHE A 22 8.15 -4.21 -9.75
C PHE A 22 8.11 -5.66 -9.23
N GLY A 23 7.00 -6.37 -9.42
CA GLY A 23 6.84 -7.75 -8.95
C GLY A 23 6.12 -7.86 -7.60
N ALA A 24 5.64 -9.07 -7.30
CA ALA A 24 4.83 -9.34 -6.11
C ALA A 24 5.58 -9.07 -4.79
N GLU A 25 6.85 -9.47 -4.70
CA GLU A 25 7.67 -9.26 -3.50
C GLU A 25 7.88 -7.77 -3.19
N TRP A 26 8.06 -6.95 -4.23
CA TRP A 26 8.24 -5.52 -4.08
C TRP A 26 6.94 -4.84 -3.64
N ALA A 27 5.80 -5.25 -4.20
CA ALA A 27 4.49 -4.74 -3.82
C ALA A 27 4.12 -5.09 -2.37
N ASP A 28 4.45 -6.30 -1.91
CA ASP A 28 4.21 -6.73 -0.52
C ASP A 28 5.05 -5.88 0.47
N ARG A 29 6.34 -5.70 0.15
CA ARG A 29 7.23 -4.82 0.92
C ARG A 29 6.77 -3.37 0.90
N TYR A 30 6.30 -2.85 -0.24
CA TYR A 30 5.79 -1.47 -0.33
C TYR A 30 4.49 -1.29 0.44
N MET A 31 3.54 -2.23 0.34
CA MET A 31 2.29 -2.16 1.10
C MET A 31 2.57 -2.20 2.61
N THR A 32 3.47 -3.06 3.07
CA THR A 32 3.88 -3.13 4.49
C THR A 32 4.74 -1.96 4.93
N THR A 33 5.44 -1.27 4.03
CA THR A 33 6.17 -0.05 4.39
C THR A 33 5.22 1.15 4.40
N VAL A 34 4.38 1.34 3.39
CA VAL A 34 3.45 2.48 3.28
C VAL A 34 2.26 2.40 4.23
N LEU A 35 1.76 1.21 4.57
CA LEU A 35 0.76 1.09 5.65
C LEU A 35 1.33 1.50 7.02
N PHE A 36 2.64 1.39 7.20
CA PHE A 36 3.32 1.53 8.49
C PHE A 36 4.28 2.73 8.55
N ASP A 37 4.48 3.45 7.46
CA ASP A 37 5.12 4.77 7.43
C ASP A 37 4.11 5.81 7.93
N LEU A 38 3.72 5.66 9.19
CA LEU A 38 3.51 6.83 10.03
C LEU A 38 4.91 7.48 10.17
N PRO A 39 5.11 8.75 9.80
CA PRO A 39 6.33 9.49 10.12
C PRO A 39 6.37 9.75 11.63
N GLY A 40 6.64 8.71 12.41
CA GLY A 40 6.71 8.71 13.87
C GLY A 40 7.89 7.92 14.43
N ALA A 41 8.75 7.37 13.58
CA ALA A 41 10.02 6.76 13.98
C ALA A 41 11.21 7.61 13.54
N SER A 42 11.10 8.93 13.69
CA SER A 42 12.25 9.81 13.85
C SER A 42 12.23 10.37 15.27
N SER A 43 12.65 9.52 16.22
CA SER A 43 13.34 9.95 17.44
C SER A 43 14.77 9.44 17.34
#